data_AF-A0A1D3DQ24-F1
#
_entry.id   AF-A0A1D3DQ24-F1
#
_cell.length_a   1.000
_cell.length_b   1.000
_cell.length_c   1.000
_cell.angle_alpha   90.00
_cell.angle_beta   90.00
_cell.angle_gamma   90.00
#
_symmetry.space_group_name_H-M   'P 1'
#
loop_
_entity.id
_entity.type
_entity.pdbx_description
1 polymer ?
#
loop_
_entity_poly.entity_id
_entity_poly.type
_entity_poly.pdbx_seq_one_letter_code
_entity_poly.pdbx_strand_id
1 'polypeptide(L)'
;MRTENTPFTGGPLDGRVLPVLTGPTGHPPKWYEVPVPNDDGRPPTVHAYRRVPAGYTKRLGLQRGWEYVYEPAGRERRAPKWPWSKPDTGRGDAEGGGEGGGEGRERHPA
;
A
#
# COMPACT_ATOMS: atom_id res chain seq x y z
N MET A 1 12.93 -16.52 12.43
CA MET A 1 11.96 -15.40 12.48
C MET A 1 10.85 -15.76 13.45
N ARG A 2 10.30 -14.78 14.16
CA ARG A 2 9.22 -14.98 15.16
C ARG A 2 7.93 -14.33 14.65
N THR A 3 6.82 -14.74 15.24
CA THR A 3 5.49 -14.17 15.00
C THR A 3 4.98 -13.51 16.28
N GLU A 4 4.34 -12.35 16.16
CA GLU A 4 3.70 -11.60 17.24
C GLU A 4 2.21 -11.38 16.92
N ASN A 5 1.33 -11.73 17.86
CA ASN A 5 -0.10 -11.44 17.75
C ASN A 5 -0.31 -9.95 17.98
N THR A 6 -0.56 -9.21 16.90
CA THR A 6 -0.61 -7.74 16.89
C THR A 6 -2.05 -7.27 16.65
N PRO A 7 -2.61 -6.39 17.51
CA PRO A 7 -3.93 -5.81 17.31
C PRO A 7 -3.94 -4.75 16.19
N PHE A 8 -5.10 -4.63 15.53
CA PHE A 8 -5.39 -3.68 14.47
C PHE A 8 -6.57 -2.79 14.88
N THR A 9 -6.43 -1.49 14.65
CA THR A 9 -7.44 -0.47 15.02
C THR A 9 -7.77 0.41 13.81
N GLY A 10 -9.06 0.61 13.57
CA GLY A 10 -9.63 1.32 12.43
C GLY A 10 -9.61 0.51 11.13
N GLY A 11 -10.26 1.07 10.10
CA GLY A 11 -10.28 0.47 8.76
C GLY A 11 -10.91 -0.93 8.69
N PRO A 12 -10.67 -1.68 7.60
CA PRO A 12 -11.29 -3.00 7.40
C PRO A 12 -10.87 -4.10 8.39
N LEU A 13 -9.81 -3.90 9.18
CA LEU A 13 -9.31 -4.87 10.15
C LEU A 13 -9.57 -4.46 11.60
N ASP A 14 -10.41 -3.46 11.84
CA ASP A 14 -10.69 -2.96 13.18
C ASP A 14 -11.08 -4.08 14.15
N GLY A 15 -10.47 -4.06 15.35
CA GLY A 15 -10.70 -5.05 16.41
C GLY A 15 -10.07 -6.42 16.18
N ARG A 16 -9.38 -6.65 15.04
CA ARG A 16 -8.73 -7.94 14.76
C ARG A 16 -7.35 -8.00 15.40
N VAL A 17 -6.95 -9.21 15.76
CA VAL A 17 -5.57 -9.53 16.18
C VAL A 17 -5.01 -10.53 15.18
N LEU A 18 -3.90 -10.18 14.54
CA LEU A 18 -3.28 -11.04 13.53
C LEU A 18 -1.88 -11.47 13.95
N PRO A 19 -1.48 -12.72 13.62
CA PRO A 19 -0.09 -13.15 13.74
C PRO A 19 0.78 -12.47 12.67
N VAL A 20 1.62 -11.51 13.09
CA VAL A 20 2.52 -10.77 12.20
C VAL A 20 3.96 -11.24 12.37
N LEU A 21 4.64 -11.50 11.26
CA LEU A 21 6.06 -11.86 11.26
C LEU A 21 6.92 -10.68 11.71
N THR A 22 7.79 -10.90 12.68
CA THR A 22 8.74 -9.91 13.15
C THR A 22 10.04 -9.97 12.36
N GLY A 23 10.64 -8.80 12.11
CA GLY A 23 11.97 -8.72 11.51
C GLY A 23 13.09 -9.19 12.46
N PRO A 24 14.35 -9.14 12.01
CA PRO A 24 15.51 -9.51 12.82
C PRO A 24 15.63 -8.75 14.15
N THR A 25 15.10 -7.52 14.20
CA THR A 25 15.04 -6.67 15.41
C THR A 25 13.94 -7.08 16.38
N GLY A 26 13.17 -8.13 16.09
CA GLY A 26 12.05 -8.58 16.90
C GLY A 26 10.81 -7.68 16.81
N HIS A 27 10.82 -6.65 15.94
CA HIS A 27 9.67 -5.77 15.76
C HIS A 27 8.85 -6.17 14.53
N PRO A 28 7.50 -6.06 14.58
CA PRO A 28 6.65 -6.12 13.39
C PRO A 28 7.07 -5.08 12.34
N PRO A 29 6.74 -5.21 11.04
CA PRO A 29 7.06 -4.19 10.04
C PRO A 29 6.54 -2.79 10.40
N LYS A 30 7.18 -1.72 9.92
CA LYS A 30 6.67 -0.35 10.17
C LYS A 30 5.27 -0.13 9.54
N TRP A 31 5.05 -0.74 8.38
CA TRP A 31 3.82 -0.65 7.61
C TRP A 31 3.28 -2.04 7.33
N TYR A 32 1.98 -2.19 7.39
CA TYR A 32 1.25 -3.39 6.99
C TYR A 32 0.21 -2.99 5.94
N GLU A 33 0.29 -3.58 4.75
CA GLU A 33 -0.58 -3.25 3.61
C GLU A 33 -1.45 -4.45 3.28
N VAL A 34 -2.76 -4.22 3.12
CA VAL A 34 -3.74 -5.27 2.88
C VAL A 34 -4.52 -4.94 1.60
N PRO A 35 -4.39 -5.76 0.54
CA PRO A 35 -5.26 -5.65 -0.63
C PRO A 35 -6.62 -6.27 -0.29
N VAL A 36 -7.67 -5.45 -0.37
CA VAL A 36 -9.05 -5.89 -0.20
C VAL A 36 -9.73 -5.95 -1.58
N PRO A 37 -10.24 -7.10 -2.02
CA PRO A 37 -11.11 -7.20 -3.18
C PRO A 37 -12.45 -6.48 -2.93
N ASN A 38 -13.08 -6.04 -4.02
CA ASN A 38 -14.37 -5.38 -4.13
C ASN A 38 -15.04 -6.18 -5.24
N ASP A 39 -16.33 -6.29 -5.09
CA ASP A 39 -17.15 -7.28 -5.77
C ASP A 39 -17.53 -6.84 -7.19
N ASP A 40 -17.23 -5.60 -7.57
CA ASP A 40 -17.50 -4.98 -8.87
C ASP A 40 -16.41 -5.26 -9.93
N GLY A 41 -15.38 -6.03 -9.60
CA GLY A 41 -14.35 -6.48 -10.55
C GLY A 41 -13.25 -5.45 -10.87
N ARG A 42 -13.27 -4.25 -10.26
CA ARG A 42 -12.14 -3.30 -10.33
C ARG A 42 -10.82 -3.93 -9.75
N PRO A 43 -9.68 -3.22 -9.76
CA PRO A 43 -8.47 -3.58 -8.98
C PRO A 43 -8.63 -3.50 -7.44
N PRO A 44 -7.95 -4.37 -6.65
CA PRO A 44 -7.98 -4.33 -5.19
C PRO A 44 -7.64 -2.97 -4.58
N THR A 45 -8.40 -2.56 -3.57
CA THR A 45 -8.07 -1.37 -2.76
C THR A 45 -7.04 -1.77 -1.70
N VAL A 46 -5.92 -1.05 -1.63
CA VAL A 46 -4.88 -1.32 -0.64
C VAL A 46 -5.08 -0.44 0.58
N HIS A 47 -5.27 -1.06 1.75
CA HIS A 47 -5.37 -0.39 3.03
C HIS A 47 -4.03 -0.46 3.77
N ALA A 48 -3.54 0.69 4.23
CA ALA A 48 -2.29 0.77 4.97
C ALA A 48 -2.54 0.92 6.47
N TYR A 49 -1.71 0.26 7.27
CA TYR A 49 -1.67 0.40 8.72
C TYR A 49 -0.25 0.72 9.17
N ARG A 50 -0.13 1.68 10.08
CA ARG A 50 1.15 2.11 10.66
C ARG A 50 1.34 1.49 12.04
N ARG A 51 2.54 0.94 12.26
CA ARG A 51 2.95 0.40 13.55
C ARG A 51 3.12 1.52 14.58
N VAL A 52 2.46 1.41 15.71
CA VAL A 52 2.59 2.33 16.86
C VAL A 52 2.73 1.56 18.18
N PRO A 53 3.30 2.16 19.24
CA PRO A 53 3.35 1.54 20.55
C PRO A 53 1.93 1.32 21.10
N ALA A 54 1.62 0.10 21.56
CA ALA A 54 0.32 -0.22 22.19
C ALA A 54 0.15 0.38 23.60
N GLY A 55 1.10 1.22 24.03
CA GLY A 55 1.15 1.83 25.35
C GLY A 55 2.40 1.45 26.15
N TYR A 56 2.49 2.01 27.36
CA TYR A 56 3.66 1.96 28.22
C TYR A 56 3.30 1.50 29.64
N THR A 57 4.26 0.90 30.36
CA THR A 57 4.07 0.55 31.78
C THR A 57 4.09 1.80 32.65
N LYS A 58 3.16 1.87 33.62
CA LYS A 58 2.95 3.09 34.43
C LYS A 58 4.17 3.54 35.24
N ARG A 59 4.98 2.60 35.72
CA ARG A 59 6.09 2.90 36.65
C ARG A 59 7.45 3.04 35.98
N LEU A 60 7.68 2.30 34.89
CA LEU A 60 8.99 2.22 34.25
C LEU A 60 8.99 2.79 32.82
N GLY A 61 7.82 3.15 32.27
CA GLY A 61 7.72 3.66 30.90
C GLY A 61 8.10 2.64 29.83
N LEU A 62 8.12 1.35 30.16
CA LEU A 62 8.48 0.29 29.21
C LEU A 62 7.32 0.05 28.24
N GLN A 63 7.61 0.00 26.94
CA GLN A 63 6.61 -0.28 25.91
C GLN A 63 6.02 -1.69 26.09
N ARG A 64 4.69 -1.81 25.98
CA ARG A 64 3.95 -3.07 26.24
C ARG A 64 3.74 -3.95 25.01
N GLY A 65 4.13 -3.49 23.84
CA GLY A 65 3.94 -4.18 22.56
C GLY A 65 3.67 -3.19 21.44
N TRP A 66 3.24 -3.73 20.30
CA TRP A 66 2.90 -2.95 19.12
C TRP A 66 1.42 -3.11 18.77
N GLU A 67 0.87 -2.11 18.10
CA GLU A 67 -0.42 -2.19 17.43
C GLU A 67 -0.31 -1.54 16.04
N TYR A 68 -1.25 -1.87 15.17
CA TYR A 68 -1.38 -1.28 13.85
C TYR A 68 -2.60 -0.38 13.78
N VAL A 69 -2.38 0.91 13.50
CA VAL A 69 -3.45 1.89 13.33
C VAL A 69 -3.66 2.17 11.85
N TYR A 70 -4.92 2.16 11.42
CA TYR A 70 -5.30 2.45 10.05
C TYR A 70 -4.87 3.86 9.63
N GLU A 71 -4.22 3.96 8.46
CA GLU A 71 -3.80 5.20 7.85
C GLU A 71 -4.67 5.47 6.61
N PRO A 72 -5.70 6.32 6.71
CA PRO A 72 -6.61 6.60 5.60
C PRO A 72 -5.91 7.29 4.43
N ALA A 73 -4.82 8.02 4.68
CA ALA A 73 -4.01 8.63 3.61
C ALA A 73 -3.14 7.60 2.85
N GLY A 74 -3.13 6.33 3.30
CA GLY A 74 -2.26 5.30 2.76
C GLY A 74 -0.80 5.43 3.20
N ARG A 75 0.04 4.52 2.71
CA ARG A 75 1.46 4.51 3.02
C ARG A 75 2.20 5.56 2.19
N GLU A 76 2.99 6.41 2.85
CA GLU A 76 3.93 7.29 2.15
C GLU A 76 4.98 6.47 1.37
N ARG A 77 4.89 6.49 0.04
CA ARG A 77 5.87 5.90 -0.86
C ARG A 77 6.93 6.95 -1.20
N ARG A 78 8.14 6.77 -0.64
CA ARG A 78 9.29 7.59 -1.03
C ARG A 78 10.07 6.87 -2.11
N ALA A 79 10.23 7.52 -3.27
CA ALA A 79 11.12 7.02 -4.31
C ALA A 79 12.55 6.93 -3.75
N PRO A 80 13.29 5.83 -4.01
CA PRO A 80 14.71 5.75 -3.69
C PRO A 80 15.45 6.91 -4.37
N LYS A 81 16.13 7.75 -3.58
CA LYS A 81 16.97 8.84 -4.10
C LYS A 81 18.35 8.33 -4.47
N TRP A 82 18.43 7.41 -5.40
CA TRP A 82 19.71 6.96 -5.95
C TRP A 82 20.03 7.74 -7.21
N PRO A 83 21.32 8.02 -7.49
CA PRO A 83 21.70 8.78 -8.68
C PRO A 83 21.37 8.07 -10.00
N TRP A 84 20.92 6.81 -9.95
CA TRP A 84 20.47 6.03 -11.11
C TRP A 84 18.99 5.65 -11.06
N SER A 85 18.19 6.24 -10.16
CA SER A 85 16.74 6.00 -10.13
C SER A 85 16.06 6.65 -11.35
N LYS A 86 15.27 5.88 -12.10
CA LYS A 86 14.37 6.41 -13.14
C LYS A 86 13.14 7.06 -12.48
N PRO A 87 12.62 8.18 -13.04
CA PRO A 87 11.41 8.82 -12.54
C PRO A 87 10.18 7.91 -12.69
N ASP A 88 9.27 7.99 -11.72
CA ASP A 88 8.02 7.24 -11.69
C ASP A 88 7.08 7.81 -12.76
N THR A 89 6.91 7.09 -13.88
CA THR A 89 5.87 7.41 -14.86
C THR A 89 4.54 6.89 -14.32
N GLY A 90 3.88 7.73 -13.52
CA GLY A 90 2.53 7.48 -13.05
C GLY A 90 1.61 7.18 -14.22
N ARG A 91 1.22 5.91 -14.40
CA ARG A 91 0.18 5.52 -15.32
C ARG A 91 -1.16 5.74 -14.63
N GLY A 92 -1.81 6.83 -14.99
CA GLY A 92 -3.11 7.22 -14.43
C GLY A 92 -3.84 8.24 -15.29
N ASP A 93 -3.81 8.11 -16.62
CA ASP A 93 -4.76 8.74 -17.52
C ASP A 93 -5.16 7.72 -18.58
N ALA A 94 -6.30 7.08 -18.34
CA ALA A 94 -7.05 6.36 -19.36
C ALA A 94 -8.43 7.02 -19.42
N GLU A 95 -8.62 7.99 -20.31
CA GLU A 95 -9.92 8.21 -20.95
C GLU A 95 -9.86 9.13 -22.20
N GLY A 96 -10.39 8.61 -23.31
CA GLY A 96 -11.02 9.33 -24.43
C GLY A 96 -10.11 10.16 -25.35
N GLY A 97 -10.25 10.15 -26.68
CA GLY A 97 -11.25 9.58 -27.57
C GLY A 97 -11.23 10.39 -28.88
N GLY A 98 -11.61 9.74 -29.99
CA GLY A 98 -11.98 10.35 -31.28
C GLY A 98 -10.80 10.74 -32.18
N GLU A 99 -10.58 10.08 -33.32
CA GLU A 99 -11.30 10.19 -34.61
C GLU A 99 -10.82 11.35 -35.51
N GLY A 100 -10.69 11.02 -36.79
CA GLY A 100 -10.51 11.95 -37.92
C GLY A 100 -9.12 11.84 -38.55
N GLY A 101 -8.92 11.37 -39.77
CA GLY A 101 -9.85 11.07 -40.85
C GLY A 101 -9.14 11.33 -42.19
N GLY A 102 -9.31 10.41 -43.14
CA GLY A 102 -9.14 10.62 -44.58
C GLY A 102 -7.71 10.77 -45.10
N GLU A 103 -7.39 10.48 -46.35
CA GLU A 103 -8.12 9.83 -47.45
C GLU A 103 -7.09 9.73 -48.60
N GLY A 104 -7.16 8.65 -49.38
CA GLY A 104 -6.86 8.73 -50.82
C GLY A 104 -5.40 8.71 -51.25
N ARG A 105 -5.02 7.66 -51.98
CA ARG A 105 -4.90 7.68 -53.46
C ARG A 105 -4.05 6.48 -53.91
N GLU A 106 -4.69 5.53 -54.60
CA GLU A 106 -4.54 5.29 -56.06
C GLU A 106 -3.47 4.22 -56.34
N ARG A 107 -3.89 2.99 -56.63
CA ARG A 107 -3.90 2.36 -57.98
C ARG A 107 -2.51 2.29 -58.64
N HIS A 108 -1.99 1.04 -58.75
CA HIS A 108 -1.29 0.35 -59.87
C HIS A 108 -0.77 1.18 -61.07
N PRO A 109 0.13 0.64 -61.93
CA PRO A 109 1.10 -0.47 -61.81
C PRO A 109 2.46 -0.17 -62.51
N ALA A 110 3.40 -1.13 -62.50
CA ALA A 110 4.08 -1.69 -63.70
C ALA A 110 4.95 -2.88 -63.28
#